data_AF-A0A8E1RKU7-F1
#
_entry.id   AF-A0A8E1RKU7-F1
#
_cell.length_a   1.000
_cell.length_b   1.000
_cell.length_c   1.000
_cell.angle_alpha   90.00
_cell.angle_beta   90.00
_cell.angle_gamma   90.00
#
_symmetry.space_group_name_H-M   'P 1'
#
loop_
_entity.id
_entity.type
_entity.pdbx_description
1 polymer ?
#
loop_
_entity_poly.entity_id
_entity_poly.type
_entity_poly.pdbx_seq_one_letter_code
_entity_poly.pdbx_strand_id
1 'polypeptide(L)'
;MTENSNIAQNLRDQRNHHGYTLEQVAEKVHVSRQAIAKWESGESAPDISHADLLANLYGITLDNLIHYSIESNKVGIPPKGKSLYGTVTVGERGQIVIPKKARDVFGFNKGTSLVVLGDTTGELPGIALVKSDTFLDRARAYSDVASQPKADDHDK
;
A
#
# COMPACT_ATOMS: atom_id res chain seq x y z
N MET A 1 31.60 -3.18 -6.18
CA MET A 1 30.24 -3.66 -5.91
C MET A 1 29.33 -2.47 -6.09
N THR A 2 28.77 -2.28 -7.29
CA THR A 2 27.82 -1.20 -7.57
C THR A 2 26.51 -1.55 -6.88
N GLU A 3 26.16 -0.83 -5.81
CA GLU A 3 24.80 -0.90 -5.28
C GLU A 3 23.83 -0.46 -6.38
N ASN A 4 22.99 -1.37 -6.85
CA ASN A 4 21.89 -1.08 -7.76
C ASN A 4 20.86 -0.21 -7.02
N SER A 5 21.13 1.09 -6.93
CA SER A 5 20.15 2.07 -6.50
C SER A 5 19.13 2.26 -7.63
N ASN A 6 17.99 1.58 -7.53
CA ASN A 6 16.88 1.68 -8.49
C ASN A 6 16.06 2.96 -8.31
N ILE A 7 16.47 3.84 -7.40
CA ILE A 7 15.72 5.02 -6.98
C ILE A 7 15.40 5.96 -8.14
N ALA A 8 16.34 6.21 -9.05
CA ALA A 8 16.14 7.11 -10.19
C ALA A 8 15.00 6.63 -11.11
N GLN A 9 15.00 5.33 -11.41
CA GLN A 9 13.97 4.70 -12.23
C GLN A 9 12.62 4.68 -11.50
N ASN A 10 12.62 4.30 -10.22
CA ASN A 10 11.41 4.28 -9.40
C ASN A 10 10.76 5.67 -9.28
N LEU A 11 11.55 6.73 -9.10
CA LEU A 11 11.05 8.11 -9.07
C LEU A 11 10.36 8.49 -10.38
N ARG A 12 11.02 8.21 -11.51
CA ARG A 12 10.48 8.49 -12.84
C ARG A 12 9.18 7.72 -13.09
N ASP A 13 9.15 6.44 -12.75
CA ASP A 13 7.98 5.59 -12.96
C ASP A 13 6.81 6.02 -12.08
N GLN A 14 7.06 6.32 -10.81
CA GLN A 14 6.01 6.80 -9.90
C GLN A 14 5.48 8.17 -10.33
N ARG A 15 6.35 9.08 -10.78
CA ARG A 15 5.92 10.38 -11.32
C ARG A 15 5.00 10.20 -12.54
N ASN A 16 5.39 9.35 -13.49
CA ASN A 16 4.59 9.09 -14.69
C ASN A 16 3.26 8.38 -14.35
N HIS A 17 3.27 7.43 -13.41
CA HIS A 17 2.07 6.72 -12.97
C HIS A 17 1.03 7.68 -12.37
N HIS A 18 1.48 8.69 -11.63
CA HIS A 18 0.62 9.72 -11.05
C HIS A 18 0.31 10.87 -12.02
N GLY A 19 0.86 10.86 -13.24
CA GLY A 19 0.65 11.90 -14.24
C GLY A 19 1.28 13.26 -13.88
N TYR A 20 2.26 13.29 -12.98
CA TYR A 20 2.88 14.53 -12.54
C TYR A 20 3.99 15.02 -13.47
N THR A 21 4.10 16.33 -13.62
CA THR A 21 5.28 16.97 -14.24
C THR A 21 6.42 17.09 -13.23
N LEU A 22 7.64 17.35 -13.72
CA LEU A 22 8.81 17.59 -12.86
C LEU A 22 8.59 18.80 -11.94
N GLU A 23 7.95 19.85 -12.46
CA GLU A 23 7.60 21.06 -11.72
C GLU A 23 6.62 20.78 -10.59
N GLN A 24 5.58 19.98 -10.86
CA GLN A 24 4.58 19.63 -9.85
C GLN A 24 5.18 18.81 -8.71
N VAL A 25 6.07 17.85 -9.01
CA VAL A 25 6.78 17.09 -7.97
C VAL A 25 7.70 18.01 -7.18
N ALA A 26 8.46 18.86 -7.87
CA ALA A 26 9.39 19.80 -7.24
C ALA A 26 8.69 20.74 -6.25
N GLU A 27 7.53 21.27 -6.63
CA GLU A 27 6.70 22.11 -5.77
C GLU A 27 6.21 21.35 -4.53
N LYS A 28 5.71 20.11 -4.71
CA LYS A 28 5.18 19.27 -3.63
C LYS A 28 6.23 18.82 -2.62
N VAL A 29 7.49 18.69 -3.04
CA VAL A 29 8.60 18.28 -2.17
C VAL A 29 9.58 19.42 -1.86
N HIS A 30 9.20 20.66 -2.19
CA HIS A 30 9.90 21.90 -1.86
C HIS A 30 11.36 22.00 -2.37
N VAL A 31 11.59 21.58 -3.62
CA VAL A 31 12.89 21.64 -4.28
C VAL A 31 12.80 22.30 -5.65
N SER A 32 13.95 22.49 -6.31
CA SER A 32 13.96 22.96 -7.69
C SER A 32 13.58 21.84 -8.67
N ARG A 33 12.94 22.19 -9.78
CA ARG A 33 12.71 21.28 -10.91
C ARG A 33 13.99 20.57 -11.37
N GLN A 34 15.12 21.29 -11.33
CA GLN A 34 16.43 20.75 -11.69
C GLN A 34 16.87 19.64 -10.74
N ALA A 35 16.57 19.73 -9.44
CA ALA A 35 16.86 18.66 -8.49
C ALA A 35 16.11 17.38 -8.85
N ILE A 36 14.81 17.45 -9.12
CA ILE A 36 14.01 16.28 -9.55
C ILE A 36 14.58 15.68 -10.84
N ALA A 37 14.93 16.52 -11.81
CA ALA A 37 15.50 16.05 -13.07
C ALA A 37 16.82 15.28 -12.87
N LYS A 38 17.68 15.75 -11.96
CA LYS A 38 18.94 15.07 -11.61
C LYS A 38 18.72 13.78 -10.84
N TRP A 39 17.69 13.71 -10.01
CA TRP A 39 17.33 12.49 -9.28
C TRP A 39 16.79 11.41 -10.23
N GLU A 40 15.94 11.78 -11.18
CA GLU A 40 15.39 10.85 -12.17
C GLU A 40 16.41 10.42 -13.24
N SER A 41 17.45 11.22 -13.50
CA SER A 41 18.55 10.84 -14.40
C SER A 41 19.66 10.03 -13.73
N GLY A 42 19.63 9.90 -12.40
CA GLY A 42 20.69 9.24 -11.62
C GLY A 42 21.97 10.07 -11.45
N GLU A 43 21.96 11.36 -11.82
CA GLU A 43 23.09 12.27 -11.59
C GLU A 43 23.33 12.57 -10.10
N SER A 44 22.27 12.53 -9.30
CA SER A 44 22.32 12.68 -7.85
C SER A 44 21.17 11.90 -7.20
N ALA A 45 21.19 11.73 -5.88
CA ALA A 45 20.11 11.11 -5.12
C ALA A 45 19.47 12.12 -4.16
N PRO A 46 18.16 12.00 -3.86
CA PRO A 46 17.55 12.75 -2.77
C PRO A 46 18.17 12.33 -1.44
N ASP A 47 18.25 13.27 -0.50
CA ASP A 47 18.55 12.91 0.89
C ASP A 47 17.37 12.16 1.54
N ILE A 48 17.58 11.68 2.77
CA ILE A 48 16.59 10.88 3.50
C ILE A 48 15.26 11.65 3.68
N SER A 49 15.33 12.96 3.93
CA SER A 49 14.14 13.79 4.15
C SER A 49 13.30 13.94 2.88
N HIS A 50 13.95 14.23 1.75
CA HIS A 50 13.26 14.35 0.47
C HIS A 50 12.80 12.98 -0.06
N ALA A 51 13.56 11.92 0.19
CA ALA A 51 13.16 10.56 -0.16
C ALA A 51 11.89 10.13 0.59
N ASP A 52 11.76 10.47 1.88
CA ASP A 52 10.54 10.21 2.65
C ASP A 52 9.34 11.04 2.12
N LEU A 53 9.55 12.32 1.79
CA LEU A 53 8.52 13.16 1.16
C LEU A 53 8.04 12.57 -0.17
N LEU A 54 8.96 12.09 -1.01
CA LEU A 54 8.63 11.45 -2.29
C LEU A 54 7.87 10.14 -2.08
N ALA A 55 8.29 9.31 -1.12
CA ALA A 55 7.60 8.06 -0.80
C ALA A 55 6.16 8.33 -0.33
N ASN A 56 5.96 9.33 0.52
CA ASN A 56 4.64 9.75 0.97
C ASN A 56 3.81 10.36 -0.17
N LEU A 57 4.40 11.17 -1.04
CA LEU A 57 3.75 11.74 -2.21
C LEU A 57 3.19 10.66 -3.14
N TYR A 58 3.99 9.62 -3.41
CA TYR A 58 3.58 8.52 -4.30
C TYR A 58 2.78 7.43 -3.59
N GLY A 59 2.53 7.56 -2.28
CA GLY A 59 1.79 6.58 -1.51
C GLY A 59 2.46 5.20 -1.48
N ILE A 60 3.79 5.13 -1.45
CA ILE A 60 4.57 3.89 -1.34
C ILE A 60 5.46 3.93 -0.08
N THR A 61 6.17 2.84 0.23
CA THR A 61 7.17 2.85 1.30
C THR A 61 8.51 3.39 0.79
N LEU A 62 9.30 3.99 1.68
CA LEU A 62 10.67 4.41 1.36
C LEU A 62 11.54 3.24 0.88
N ASP A 63 11.38 2.06 1.51
CA ASP A 63 12.06 0.84 1.08
C ASP A 63 11.73 0.45 -0.36
N ASN A 64 10.45 0.53 -0.75
CA ASN A 64 10.05 0.29 -2.13
C ASN A 64 10.62 1.36 -3.06
N LEU A 65 10.66 2.63 -2.64
CA LEU A 65 11.24 3.68 -3.46
C LEU A 65 12.73 3.43 -3.77
N ILE A 66 13.49 2.92 -2.79
CA ILE A 66 14.94 2.72 -2.91
C ILE A 66 15.29 1.38 -3.58
N HIS A 67 14.69 0.27 -3.13
CA HIS A 67 15.15 -1.08 -3.46
C HIS A 67 14.30 -1.79 -4.52
N TYR A 68 13.11 -1.28 -4.84
CA TYR A 68 12.22 -2.01 -5.75
C TYR A 68 12.80 -2.10 -7.16
N SER A 69 12.74 -3.29 -7.76
CA SER A 69 13.08 -3.55 -9.16
C SER A 69 11.89 -4.21 -9.85
N ILE A 70 11.48 -3.63 -10.98
CA ILE A 70 10.40 -4.14 -11.82
C ILE A 70 10.76 -5.50 -12.43
N GLU A 71 12.04 -5.73 -12.75
CA GLU A 71 12.53 -6.98 -13.35
C GLU A 71 12.25 -8.20 -12.46
N SER A 72 12.26 -7.99 -11.14
CA SER A 72 12.03 -9.06 -10.16
C SER A 72 10.56 -9.23 -9.78
N ASN A 73 9.69 -8.23 -9.99
CA ASN A 73 8.33 -8.25 -9.45
C ASN A 73 7.18 -8.32 -10.47
N LYS A 74 7.40 -8.13 -11.78
CA LYS A 74 6.39 -8.24 -12.88
C LYS A 74 5.07 -7.45 -12.72
N VAL A 75 4.90 -6.77 -11.59
CA VAL A 75 3.76 -5.96 -11.16
C VAL A 75 4.36 -4.61 -10.74
N GLY A 76 3.60 -3.52 -10.73
CA GLY A 76 4.08 -2.23 -10.26
C GLY A 76 4.38 -2.20 -8.76
N ILE A 77 5.02 -1.12 -8.29
CA ILE A 77 5.27 -0.89 -6.86
C ILE A 77 3.94 -0.92 -6.09
N PRO A 78 3.79 -1.76 -5.05
CA PRO A 78 2.54 -1.81 -4.32
C PRO A 78 2.35 -0.54 -3.48
N PRO A 79 1.10 -0.07 -3.32
CA PRO A 79 0.78 1.04 -2.42
C PRO A 79 1.20 0.76 -0.97
N LYS A 80 1.38 1.83 -0.20
CA LYS A 80 1.74 1.79 1.23
C LYS A 80 0.74 0.93 2.00
N GLY A 81 1.27 -0.02 2.77
CA GLY A 81 0.48 -0.97 3.54
C GLY A 81 -0.21 -2.07 2.72
N LYS A 82 -0.03 -2.11 1.39
CA LYS A 82 -0.51 -3.19 0.52
C LYS A 82 0.67 -4.04 0.07
N SER A 83 0.46 -5.34 -0.09
CA SER A 83 1.51 -6.26 -0.52
C SER A 83 0.93 -7.47 -1.24
N LEU A 84 1.57 -7.89 -2.33
CA LEU A 84 1.31 -9.15 -3.00
C LEU A 84 2.19 -10.23 -2.38
N TYR A 85 1.59 -11.25 -1.79
CA TYR A 85 2.31 -12.35 -1.13
C TYR A 85 2.49 -13.59 -2.03
N GLY A 86 2.31 -13.41 -3.34
CA GLY A 86 2.32 -14.46 -4.36
C GLY A 86 0.91 -14.85 -4.82
N THR A 87 0.85 -15.77 -5.77
CA THR A 87 -0.38 -16.42 -6.21
C THR A 87 -0.57 -17.73 -5.45
N VAL A 88 -1.82 -18.12 -5.21
CA VAL A 88 -2.18 -19.37 -4.57
C VAL A 88 -3.27 -20.05 -5.37
N THR A 89 -3.25 -21.38 -5.39
CA THR A 89 -4.24 -22.20 -6.09
C THR A 89 -5.14 -22.89 -5.07
N VAL A 90 -6.42 -23.04 -5.43
CA VAL A 90 -7.37 -23.83 -4.64
C VAL A 90 -7.08 -25.31 -4.86
N GLY A 91 -6.81 -26.05 -3.79
CA GLY A 91 -6.62 -27.50 -3.87
C GLY A 91 -7.94 -28.25 -4.06
N GLU A 92 -7.86 -29.55 -4.31
CA GLU A 92 -9.02 -30.42 -4.61
C GLU A 92 -10.14 -30.39 -3.55
N ARG A 93 -9.80 -30.06 -2.30
CA ARG A 93 -10.76 -29.96 -1.18
C ARG A 93 -11.25 -28.53 -0.92
N GLY A 94 -11.06 -27.60 -1.87
CA GLY A 94 -11.38 -26.18 -1.67
C GLY A 94 -10.41 -25.44 -0.74
N GLN A 95 -9.28 -26.06 -0.40
CA GLN A 95 -8.31 -25.50 0.54
C GLN A 95 -7.38 -24.47 -0.12
N ILE A 96 -7.16 -23.34 0.56
CA ILE A 96 -6.19 -22.31 0.17
C ILE A 96 -5.09 -22.24 1.22
N VAL A 97 -3.84 -22.31 0.78
CA VAL A 97 -2.68 -22.19 1.69
C VAL A 97 -2.24 -20.73 1.75
N ILE A 98 -2.32 -20.11 2.93
CA ILE A 98 -1.83 -18.74 3.11
C ILE A 98 -0.29 -18.75 3.07
N PRO A 99 0.35 -17.95 2.17
CA PRO A 99 1.79 -17.89 2.04
C PRO A 99 2.46 -17.55 3.38
N LYS A 100 3.64 -18.14 3.64
CA LYS A 100 4.38 -17.94 4.91
C LYS A 100 4.58 -16.46 5.24
N LYS A 101 5.03 -15.67 4.26
CA LYS A 101 5.26 -14.23 4.42
C LYS A 101 3.99 -13.48 4.88
N ALA A 102 2.82 -13.81 4.33
CA ALA A 102 1.55 -13.23 4.77
C ALA A 102 1.21 -13.67 6.20
N ARG A 103 1.41 -14.95 6.54
CA ARG A 103 1.19 -15.46 7.90
C ARG A 103 2.06 -14.74 8.92
N ASP A 104 3.34 -14.52 8.61
CA ASP A 104 4.28 -13.85 9.49
C ASP A 104 3.89 -12.38 9.70
N VAL A 105 3.53 -11.65 8.63
CA VAL A 105 3.14 -10.23 8.71
C VAL A 105 1.82 -10.03 9.46
N PHE A 106 0.81 -10.87 9.20
CA PHE A 106 -0.51 -10.75 9.83
C PHE A 106 -0.64 -11.54 11.13
N GLY A 107 0.39 -12.28 11.55
CA GLY A 107 0.36 -13.12 12.74
C GLY A 107 -0.70 -14.22 12.66
N PHE A 108 -0.81 -14.90 11.52
CA PHE A 108 -1.71 -16.04 11.33
C PHE A 108 -1.01 -17.33 11.77
N ASN A 109 -1.26 -17.70 13.01
CA ASN A 109 -0.74 -18.90 13.65
C ASN A 109 -1.78 -20.03 13.70
N LYS A 110 -1.35 -21.25 14.03
CA LYS A 110 -2.27 -22.36 14.33
C LYS A 110 -3.29 -21.92 15.38
N GLY A 111 -4.58 -22.11 15.10
CA GLY A 111 -5.68 -21.69 15.97
C GLY A 111 -6.16 -20.25 15.74
N THR A 112 -5.56 -19.49 14.82
CA THR A 112 -6.09 -18.17 14.44
C THR A 112 -7.45 -18.34 13.78
N SER A 113 -8.47 -17.69 14.34
CA SER A 113 -9.81 -17.63 13.75
C SER A 113 -9.89 -16.45 12.79
N LEU A 114 -10.37 -16.71 11.58
CA LEU A 114 -10.56 -15.71 10.53
C LEU A 114 -12.03 -15.68 10.11
N VAL A 115 -12.54 -14.49 9.85
CA VAL A 115 -13.79 -14.23 9.15
C VAL A 115 -13.50 -14.18 7.65
N VAL A 116 -14.29 -14.92 6.88
CA VAL A 116 -14.28 -14.88 5.42
C VAL A 116 -15.40 -13.95 4.97
N LEU A 117 -15.02 -12.85 4.32
CA LEU A 117 -15.94 -11.89 3.72
C LEU A 117 -15.95 -12.10 2.21
N GLY A 118 -17.11 -11.92 1.58
CA GLY A 118 -17.25 -12.01 0.13
C GLY A 118 -17.89 -10.73 -0.41
N ASP A 119 -17.34 -10.23 -1.52
CA ASP A 119 -17.97 -9.20 -2.32
C ASP A 119 -18.12 -9.74 -3.75
N THR A 120 -19.36 -9.84 -4.21
CA THR A 120 -19.69 -10.29 -5.57
C THR A 120 -20.00 -9.13 -6.51
N THR A 121 -19.83 -7.89 -6.03
CA THR A 121 -20.15 -6.67 -6.76
C THR A 121 -18.87 -5.99 -7.28
N GLY A 122 -19.03 -5.06 -8.22
CA GLY A 122 -17.91 -4.31 -8.82
C GLY A 122 -17.15 -5.07 -9.91
N GLU A 123 -16.06 -4.45 -10.39
CA GLU A 123 -15.24 -4.98 -11.49
C GLU A 123 -14.31 -6.13 -11.05
N LEU A 124 -14.10 -6.30 -9.75
CA LEU A 124 -13.22 -7.32 -9.16
C LEU A 124 -13.89 -8.00 -7.96
N PRO A 125 -14.84 -8.94 -8.19
CA PRO A 125 -15.43 -9.73 -7.13
C PRO A 125 -14.36 -10.61 -6.46
N GLY A 126 -14.50 -10.85 -5.16
CA GLY A 126 -13.49 -11.59 -4.42
C GLY A 126 -13.84 -11.85 -2.96
N ILE A 127 -12.88 -12.47 -2.29
CA ILE A 127 -12.96 -12.77 -0.85
C ILE A 127 -11.89 -12.01 -0.08
N ALA A 128 -12.22 -11.60 1.13
CA ALA A 128 -11.29 -11.03 2.09
C ALA A 128 -11.24 -11.86 3.37
N LEU A 129 -10.04 -11.96 3.96
CA LEU A 129 -9.80 -12.64 5.22
C LEU A 129 -9.44 -11.61 6.28
N VAL A 130 -10.17 -11.60 7.40
CA VAL A 130 -9.95 -10.69 8.53
C VAL A 130 -9.93 -11.51 9.81
N LYS A 131 -9.11 -11.16 10.81
CA LYS A 131 -9.17 -11.85 12.10
C LYS A 131 -10.52 -11.63 12.78
N SER A 132 -11.05 -12.68 13.40
CA SER A 132 -12.37 -12.63 14.04
C SER A 132 -12.44 -11.62 15.18
N ASP A 133 -11.37 -11.48 15.98
CA ASP A 133 -11.26 -10.47 17.04
C ASP A 133 -11.39 -9.05 16.49
N THR A 134 -10.59 -8.72 15.48
CA THR A 134 -10.50 -7.42 14.84
C THR A 134 -11.83 -7.04 14.18
N PHE A 135 -12.50 -8.02 13.58
CA PHE A 135 -13.81 -7.83 12.97
C PHE A 135 -14.89 -7.55 14.03
N LEU A 136 -14.94 -8.35 15.09
CA LEU A 136 -15.93 -8.21 16.17
C LEU A 136 -15.77 -6.90 16.94
N ASP A 137 -14.53 -6.50 17.23
CA ASP A 137 -14.23 -5.23 17.92
C ASP A 137 -14.73 -4.04 17.10
N ARG A 138 -14.50 -4.06 15.78
CA ARG A 138 -15.02 -3.03 14.88
C ARG A 138 -16.54 -3.06 14.77
N ALA A 139 -17.14 -4.24 14.62
CA ALA A 139 -18.60 -4.37 14.51
C ALA A 139 -19.33 -3.81 15.74
N ARG A 140 -18.80 -4.06 16.95
CA ARG A 140 -19.31 -3.48 18.21
C ARG A 140 -19.17 -1.96 18.25
N ALA A 141 -18.00 -1.45 17.86
CA ALA A 141 -17.79 0.00 17.79
C ALA A 141 -18.81 0.70 16.87
N TYR A 142 -19.20 0.06 15.76
CA TYR A 142 -20.25 0.59 14.88
C TYR A 142 -21.66 0.51 15.48
N SER A 143 -22.01 -0.56 16.19
CA SER A 143 -23.32 -0.65 16.85
C SER A 143 -23.49 0.37 17.96
N ASP A 144 -22.41 0.69 18.68
CA ASP A 144 -22.44 1.66 19.79
C ASP A 144 -22.61 3.09 19.27
N VAL A 145 -21.96 3.43 18.15
CA VAL A 145 -22.13 4.73 17.47
C VAL A 145 -23.51 4.87 16.84
N ALA A 146 -24.07 3.80 16.26
CA ALA A 146 -25.42 3.81 15.68
C ALA A 146 -26.54 3.86 16.74
N SER A 147 -26.22 3.61 18.01
CA SER A 147 -27.17 3.62 19.13
C SER A 147 -27.25 4.95 19.88
N GLN A 148 -26.46 5.97 19.51
CA GLN A 148 -26.64 7.33 20.05
C GLN A 148 -27.80 8.02 19.33
N PRO A 149 -28.87 8.42 20.03
CA PRO A 149 -29.95 9.19 19.41
C PRO A 149 -29.38 10.52 18.93
N LYS A 150 -29.68 10.90 17.68
CA LYS A 150 -29.55 12.28 17.22
C LYS A 150 -30.31 13.13 18.23
N ALA A 151 -29.61 13.95 19.01
CA ALA A 151 -30.26 14.97 19.80
C ALA A 151 -31.02 15.87 18.81
N ASP A 152 -32.34 15.91 18.98
CA ASP A 152 -33.23 16.78 18.25
C ASP A 152 -32.72 18.21 18.37
N ASP A 153 -32.22 18.77 17.27
CA ASP A 153 -32.04 20.20 17.13
C ASP A 153 -33.42 20.79 16.85
N HIS A 154 -34.21 20.88 17.91
CA HIS A 154 -35.45 21.64 17.99
C HIS A 154 -35.22 22.73 19.03
N ASP A 155 -34.67 23.87 18.62
CA ASP A 155 -35.15 25.16 19.13
C ASP A 155 -34.69 26.36 18.27
N LYS A 156 -35.71 27.00 17.69
CA LYS A 156 -35.85 28.40 17.23
C LYS A 156 -35.17 28.90 15.95
#